data_AF-I3L298-F1
#
_entry.id   AF-I3L298-F1
#
_cell.length_a   1.000
_cell.length_b   1.000
_cell.length_c   1.000
_cell.angle_alpha   90.00
_cell.angle_beta   90.00
_cell.angle_gamma   90.00
#
_symmetry.space_group_name_H-M   'P 1'
#
loop_
_entity.id
_entity.type
_entity.pdbx_description
1 polymer ?
#
loop_
_entity_poly.entity_id
_entity_poly.type
_entity_poly.pdbx_seq_one_letter_code
_entity_poly.pdbx_strand_id
1 'polypeptide(L)'
;NREPAIVRFFSRFTEVREFAIVPLHAAPGDAVAEIDALYDVYLDVQEKWGLEDVMLMGDFNAGCSYVRPSQWSSIRLWTSPTFQWLIPDSADTTATPTHCAYDRLPMA
;
A
#
# COMPACT_ATOMS: atom_id res chain seq x y z
N ASN A 1 1.61 7.10 15.68
CA ASN A 1 0.72 6.48 14.68
C ASN A 1 0.10 7.52 13.80
N ARG A 2 0.02 7.18 12.51
CA ARG A 2 -0.75 7.91 11.50
C ARG A 2 -1.76 6.90 10.97
N GLU A 3 -2.92 6.83 11.60
CA GLU A 3 -3.99 5.94 11.18
C GLU A 3 -4.38 6.25 9.72
N PRO A 4 -4.54 5.25 8.85
CA PRO A 4 -4.91 5.50 7.46
C PRO A 4 -6.23 6.27 7.37
N ALA A 5 -6.23 7.38 6.64
CA ALA A 5 -7.48 7.93 6.12
C ALA A 5 -8.01 6.98 5.03
N ILE A 6 -9.31 6.96 4.82
CA ILE A 6 -9.93 6.17 3.74
C ILE A 6 -10.95 7.05 3.04
N VAL A 7 -10.82 7.21 1.74
CA VAL A 7 -11.74 8.03 0.94
C VAL A 7 -12.33 7.19 -0.19
N ARG A 8 -13.66 7.13 -0.23
CA ARG A 8 -14.41 6.52 -1.34
C ARG A 8 -14.69 7.56 -2.41
N PHE A 9 -14.35 7.24 -3.64
CA PHE A 9 -14.56 8.09 -4.81
C PHE A 9 -15.59 7.47 -5.75
N PHE A 10 -16.32 8.33 -6.46
CA PHE A 10 -17.06 7.97 -7.66
C PHE A 10 -16.44 8.68 -8.85
N SER A 11 -16.05 7.93 -9.89
CA SER A 11 -15.40 8.45 -11.08
C SER A 11 -16.21 8.17 -12.35
N ARG A 12 -16.63 9.25 -13.02
CA ARG A 12 -17.42 9.18 -14.27
C ARG A 12 -16.60 8.87 -15.50
N PHE A 13 -15.27 8.98 -15.42
CA PHE A 13 -14.39 8.97 -16.59
C PHE A 13 -13.45 7.78 -16.64
N THR A 14 -13.51 6.89 -15.65
CA THR A 14 -12.73 5.64 -15.60
C THR A 14 -13.67 4.44 -15.72
N GLU A 15 -13.11 3.29 -16.14
CA GLU A 15 -13.84 2.02 -16.18
C GLU A 15 -14.33 1.62 -14.78
N VAL A 16 -13.45 1.71 -13.77
CA VAL A 16 -13.83 1.62 -12.37
C VAL A 16 -14.68 2.82 -11.98
N ARG A 17 -15.90 2.58 -11.50
CA ARG A 17 -16.88 3.63 -11.18
C ARG A 17 -16.80 4.09 -9.75
N GLU A 18 -16.55 3.16 -8.83
CA GLU A 18 -16.34 3.44 -7.43
C GLU A 18 -15.09 2.72 -6.97
N PHE A 19 -14.26 3.40 -6.19
CA PHE A 19 -13.05 2.83 -5.62
C PHE A 19 -12.69 3.59 -4.34
N ALA A 20 -11.90 2.96 -3.47
CA ALA A 20 -11.35 3.62 -2.30
C ALA A 20 -9.86 3.89 -2.49
N ILE A 21 -9.38 4.99 -1.92
CA ILE A 21 -7.95 5.24 -1.72
C ILE A 21 -7.64 5.19 -0.23
N VAL A 22 -6.63 4.39 0.13
CA VAL A 22 -6.09 4.26 1.49
C VAL A 22 -4.66 4.80 1.50
N PRO A 23 -4.45 6.08 1.85
CA PRO A 23 -3.11 6.62 2.08
C PRO A 23 -2.47 6.07 3.35
N LEU A 24 -1.21 5.68 3.27
CA LEU A 24 -0.35 5.43 4.44
C LEU A 24 1.01 6.11 4.24
N HIS A 25 1.46 6.79 5.30
CA HIS A 25 2.87 7.12 5.48
C HIS A 25 3.35 6.28 6.65
N ALA A 26 4.09 5.21 6.38
CA ALA A 26 4.46 4.23 7.39
C ALA A 26 5.56 4.76 8.30
N ALA A 27 5.56 4.39 9.59
CA ALA A 27 6.71 4.66 10.45
C ALA A 27 7.90 3.79 10.01
N PRO A 28 9.11 4.34 9.74
CA PRO A 28 10.23 3.55 9.21
C PRO A 28 10.65 2.35 10.07
N GLY A 29 10.53 2.48 11.39
CA GLY A 29 10.84 1.40 12.35
C GLY A 29 9.81 0.26 12.37
N ASP A 30 8.58 0.54 11.93
CA ASP A 30 7.44 -0.39 11.97
C ASP A 30 6.90 -0.72 10.57
N ALA A 31 7.64 -0.36 9.51
CA ALA A 31 7.18 -0.46 8.12
C ALA A 31 6.63 -1.85 7.76
N VAL A 32 7.31 -2.93 8.15
CA VAL A 32 6.83 -4.30 7.91
C VAL A 32 5.45 -4.54 8.55
N ALA A 33 5.26 -4.12 9.79
CA ALA A 33 4.02 -4.34 10.52
C ALA A 33 2.88 -3.45 10.00
N GLU A 34 3.16 -2.17 9.71
CA GLU A 34 2.15 -1.25 9.20
C GLU A 34 1.71 -1.60 7.76
N ILE A 35 2.64 -2.03 6.89
CA ILE A 35 2.29 -2.51 5.53
C ILE A 35 1.49 -3.82 5.62
N ASP A 36 1.85 -4.74 6.52
CA ASP A 36 1.06 -5.96 6.72
C ASP A 36 -0.37 -5.64 7.21
N ALA A 37 -0.51 -4.71 8.15
CA ALA A 37 -1.81 -4.29 8.68
C ALA A 37 -2.72 -3.62 7.64
N LEU A 38 -2.17 -3.07 6.55
CA LEU A 38 -2.98 -2.58 5.43
C LEU A 38 -3.83 -3.68 4.77
N TYR A 39 -3.42 -4.95 4.89
CA TYR A 39 -4.27 -6.07 4.47
C TYR A 39 -5.58 -6.09 5.27
N ASP A 40 -5.51 -5.87 6.58
CA ASP A 40 -6.68 -5.84 7.45
C ASP A 40 -7.53 -4.59 7.19
N VAL A 41 -6.90 -3.45 6.84
CA VAL A 41 -7.60 -2.24 6.40
C VAL A 41 -8.37 -2.47 5.09
N TYR A 42 -7.79 -3.22 4.14
CA TYR A 42 -8.50 -3.63 2.93
C TYR A 42 -9.73 -4.47 3.26
N LEU A 43 -9.61 -5.47 4.15
CA LEU A 43 -10.74 -6.28 4.59
C LEU A 43 -11.83 -5.43 5.28
N ASP A 44 -11.44 -4.44 6.08
CA ASP A 44 -12.37 -3.51 6.73
C ASP A 44 -13.14 -2.64 5.71
N VAL A 45 -12.48 -2.22 4.63
CA VAL A 45 -13.15 -1.52 3.51
C VAL A 45 -14.15 -2.43 2.82
N GLN A 46 -13.78 -3.68 2.55
CA GLN A 46 -14.68 -4.66 1.95
C GLN A 46 -15.90 -4.91 2.86
N GLU A 47 -15.69 -5.12 4.15
CA GLU A 47 -16.77 -5.36 5.11
C GLU A 47 -17.71 -4.16 5.23
N LYS A 48 -17.17 -2.94 5.33
CA LYS A 48 -17.97 -1.72 5.54
C LYS A 48 -18.73 -1.29 4.30
N TRP A 49 -18.15 -1.43 3.11
CA TRP A 49 -18.68 -0.81 1.90
C TRP A 49 -19.01 -1.79 0.77
N GLY A 50 -18.65 -3.07 0.90
CA GLY A 50 -18.81 -4.06 -0.17
C GLY A 50 -17.99 -3.72 -1.41
N LEU A 51 -16.84 -3.07 -1.22
CA LEU A 51 -16.01 -2.51 -2.29
C LEU A 51 -14.70 -3.29 -2.43
N GLU A 52 -14.47 -3.87 -3.59
CA GLU A 52 -13.25 -4.65 -3.90
C GLU A 52 -12.16 -3.77 -4.53
N ASP A 53 -12.53 -2.78 -5.34
CA ASP A 53 -11.61 -1.85 -6.00
C ASP A 53 -10.98 -0.88 -4.97
N VAL A 54 -9.77 -1.20 -4.51
CA VAL A 54 -9.06 -0.42 -3.49
C VAL A 54 -7.63 -0.14 -3.93
N MET A 55 -7.28 1.14 -3.99
CA MET A 55 -5.92 1.60 -4.19
C MET A 55 -5.31 1.97 -2.83
N LEU A 56 -4.24 1.29 -2.46
CA LEU A 56 -3.43 1.65 -1.30
C LEU A 56 -2.20 2.41 -1.82
N MET A 57 -1.79 3.49 -1.15
CA MET A 57 -0.63 4.25 -1.63
C MET A 57 0.05 5.13 -0.60
N GLY A 58 1.30 5.50 -0.87
CA GLY A 58 2.04 6.50 -0.11
C GLY A 58 3.47 6.04 0.20
N ASP A 59 4.13 6.77 1.09
CA ASP A 59 5.47 6.44 1.60
C ASP A 59 5.35 5.29 2.61
N PHE A 60 5.49 4.07 2.11
CA PHE A 60 5.43 2.87 2.94
C PHE A 60 6.76 2.57 3.62
N ASN A 61 7.83 3.33 3.34
CA ASN A 61 9.19 2.96 3.72
C ASN A 61 9.54 1.51 3.29
N ALA A 62 8.97 1.05 2.17
CA ALA A 62 8.95 -0.35 1.75
C ALA A 62 10.22 -0.80 1.02
N GLY A 63 11.40 -0.49 1.54
CA GLY A 63 12.65 -0.89 0.91
C GLY A 63 13.88 -0.66 1.77
N CYS A 64 15.04 -0.93 1.18
CA CYS A 64 16.34 -0.70 1.81
C CYS A 64 16.44 -1.32 3.21
N SER A 65 16.80 -0.55 4.24
CA SER A 65 16.98 -1.07 5.60
C SER A 65 15.68 -1.33 6.35
N TYR A 66 14.56 -0.72 5.93
CA TYR A 66 13.29 -0.75 6.65
C TYR A 66 12.48 -2.00 6.31
N VAL A 67 12.46 -2.40 5.03
CA VAL A 67 11.91 -3.69 4.58
C VAL A 67 12.96 -4.41 3.75
N ARG A 68 13.55 -5.45 4.33
CA ARG A 68 14.58 -6.29 3.69
C ARG A 68 13.93 -7.37 2.82
N PRO A 69 14.65 -7.90 1.81
CA PRO A 69 14.13 -8.96 0.93
C PRO A 69 13.50 -10.15 1.65
N SER A 70 14.08 -10.57 2.79
CA SER A 70 13.59 -11.70 3.58
C SER A 70 12.31 -11.43 4.38
N GLN A 71 11.87 -10.17 4.50
CA GLN A 71 10.70 -9.79 5.28
C GLN A 71 9.44 -9.69 4.42
N TRP A 72 9.56 -9.63 3.09
CA TRP A 72 8.40 -9.56 2.20
C TRP A 72 7.47 -10.77 2.32
N SER A 73 8.01 -11.94 2.64
CA SER A 73 7.21 -13.15 2.85
C SER A 73 6.32 -13.10 4.09
N SER A 74 6.52 -12.13 5.01
CA SER A 74 5.67 -11.93 6.18
C SER A 74 4.62 -10.82 5.99
N ILE A 75 4.57 -10.15 4.83
CA ILE A 75 3.65 -9.05 4.55
C ILE A 75 2.50 -9.58 3.70
N ARG A 76 1.31 -9.72 4.28
CA ARG A 76 0.12 -10.28 3.60
C ARG A 76 -0.29 -9.46 2.38
N LEU A 77 -0.18 -8.13 2.46
CA LEU A 77 -0.43 -7.22 1.33
C LEU A 77 0.48 -7.51 0.13
N TRP A 78 1.68 -8.06 0.36
CA TRP A 78 2.61 -8.45 -0.70
C TRP A 78 2.39 -9.89 -1.18
N THR A 79 2.20 -10.84 -0.27
CA THR A 79 2.09 -12.26 -0.62
C THR A 79 0.74 -12.64 -1.21
N SER A 80 -0.31 -11.86 -0.93
CA SER A 80 -1.65 -12.15 -1.44
C SER A 80 -1.72 -11.88 -2.95
N PRO A 81 -2.25 -12.82 -3.76
CA PRO A 81 -2.42 -12.62 -5.20
C PRO A 81 -3.48 -11.57 -5.55
N THR A 82 -4.25 -11.09 -4.56
CA THR A 82 -5.23 -10.01 -4.72
C THR A 82 -4.57 -8.70 -5.15
N PHE A 83 -3.36 -8.41 -4.66
CA PHE A 83 -2.77 -7.09 -4.85
C PHE A 83 -1.74 -7.10 -5.98
N GLN A 84 -1.93 -6.20 -6.94
CA GLN A 84 -0.92 -5.86 -7.92
C GLN A 84 -0.10 -4.66 -7.43
N TRP A 85 1.21 -4.82 -7.33
CA TRP A 85 2.13 -3.75 -6.94
C TRP A 85 2.64 -3.02 -8.19
N LEU A 86 2.17 -1.78 -8.42
CA LEU A 86 2.51 -1.05 -9.65
C LEU A 86 3.90 -0.39 -9.61
N ILE A 87 4.41 -0.06 -8.41
CA ILE A 87 5.78 0.42 -8.23
C ILE A 87 6.66 -0.76 -7.83
N PRO A 88 7.59 -1.20 -8.70
CA PRO A 88 8.43 -2.36 -8.44
C PRO A 88 9.54 -2.04 -7.43
N ASP A 89 10.11 -3.07 -6.81
CA ASP A 89 11.25 -2.96 -5.87
C ASP A 89 12.50 -2.32 -6.50
N SER A 90 12.59 -2.33 -7.84
CA SER A 90 13.69 -1.72 -8.59
C SER A 90 13.55 -0.22 -8.79
N ALA A 91 12.41 0.38 -8.45
CA ALA A 91 12.20 1.82 -8.59
C ALA A 91 13.02 2.60 -7.55
N ASP A 92 13.50 3.78 -7.93
CA ASP A 92 13.96 4.79 -6.97
C ASP A 92 12.89 5.86 -6.83
N THR A 93 12.39 6.00 -5.61
CA THR A 93 11.34 6.96 -5.25
C THR A 93 11.89 8.12 -4.43
N THR A 94 13.22 8.16 -4.22
CA THR A 94 13.86 9.19 -3.41
C THR A 94 14.48 10.29 -4.27
N ALA A 95 14.41 11.53 -3.80
CA ALA A 95 15.15 12.66 -4.40
C ALA A 95 16.56 12.82 -3.79
N THR A 96 16.87 12.06 -2.74
CA THR A 96 18.18 12.00 -2.09
C THR A 96 19.10 11.01 -2.79
N PRO A 97 20.42 11.00 -2.52
CA PRO A 97 21.37 10.06 -3.13
C PRO A 97 21.19 8.56 -2.78
N THR A 98 20.10 8.22 -2.12
CA THR A 98 19.68 6.83 -1.87
C THR A 98 19.08 6.23 -3.13
N HIS A 99 18.87 4.92 -3.15
CA HIS A 99 18.13 4.26 -4.23
C HIS A 99 17.14 3.28 -3.60
N CYS A 100 15.95 3.79 -3.26
CA CYS A 100 14.98 3.04 -2.46
C CYS A 100 13.55 3.19 -3.01
N ALA A 101 12.83 2.08 -3.11
CA ALA A 101 11.41 2.01 -3.44
C ALA A 101 10.54 2.16 -2.17
N TYR A 102 10.61 3.33 -1.53
CA TYR A 102 9.83 3.63 -0.33
C TYR A 102 8.36 3.88 -0.64
N ASP A 103 8.08 4.67 -1.67
CA ASP A 103 6.71 4.98 -2.10
C ASP A 103 6.13 3.86 -2.95
N ARG A 104 4.89 3.46 -2.66
CA ARG A 104 4.23 2.28 -3.26
C ARG A 104 2.79 2.56 -3.67
N LEU A 105 2.30 1.72 -4.58
CA LEU A 105 0.92 1.76 -5.07
C LEU A 105 0.36 0.35 -5.31
N PRO A 106 -0.01 -0.41 -4.25
CA PRO A 106 -0.76 -1.65 -4.40
C PRO A 106 -2.22 -1.40 -4.80
N MET A 107 -2.71 -2.16 -5.77
CA MET A 107 -4.11 -2.14 -6.19
C MET A 107 -4.74 -3.52 -6.02
N ALA A 108 -5.88 -3.58 -5.35
CA ALA A 108 -6.78 -4.73 -5.31
C ALA A 108 -7.87 -4.61 -6.38
#